data_AF-A0A9D7YQQ0-F1
#
_entry.id   AF-A0A9D7YQQ0-F1
#
_cell.length_a   1.000
_cell.length_b   1.000
_cell.length_c   1.000
_cell.angle_alpha   90.00
_cell.angle_beta   90.00
_cell.angle_gamma   90.00
#
_symmetry.space_group_name_H-M   'P 1'
#
loop_
_entity.id
_entity.type
_entity.pdbx_description
1 polymer ?
#
loop_
_entity_poly.entity_id
_entity_poly.type
_entity_poly.pdbx_seq_one_letter_code
_entity_poly.pdbx_strand_id
1 'polypeptide(L)'
;MHPAKLSLLPDQSSATPPIHADRRGAERQVAMLRLAKIKSGEREGWALVKNLSISGMMLVVHPEFRLERHVTVLLSEDKPLMGEVRWRQQSSVGIHFPKPVDVEGILSGASEKKNRLIWRAPRIQMRHPIVLHTGSKKVAAYICDISPTGLCVETHEHFEQGRKLTLTVPNLDELVGYVRWQTGARTGISLESRLPIDELMCWLSIHYEAQMTGKADKRRKSHQVLTAPAADAAACPDAYHVVGYDDLGRAIPVAVLESAKLALTCVAACARLFDRVAITNSSGVEWPLIVVMQHRTEELVRER
;
A
#
# COMPACT_ATOMS: atom_id res chain seq x y z
N MET A 1 68.76 44.58 -28.42
CA MET A 1 68.14 43.28 -28.72
C MET A 1 66.80 43.19 -28.00
N HIS A 2 65.77 42.71 -28.69
CA HIS A 2 64.45 42.34 -28.17
C HIS A 2 64.36 40.80 -28.09
N PRO A 3 63.28 40.17 -27.57
CA PRO A 3 62.13 40.70 -26.83
C PRO A 3 62.18 40.13 -25.36
N ALA A 4 61.14 39.85 -24.55
CA ALA A 4 59.67 39.93 -24.65
C ALA A 4 59.01 39.95 -23.24
N LYS A 5 57.76 40.44 -23.15
CA LYS A 5 56.55 39.85 -22.49
C LYS A 5 56.60 39.36 -21.01
N LEU A 6 55.53 39.46 -20.20
CA LEU A 6 54.19 40.03 -20.37
C LEU A 6 53.60 40.34 -18.98
N SER A 7 52.90 41.46 -18.84
CA SER A 7 52.12 41.81 -17.64
C SER A 7 50.88 40.94 -17.49
N LEU A 8 50.66 40.35 -16.31
CA LEU A 8 49.43 39.63 -15.98
C LEU A 8 48.56 40.45 -15.02
N LEU A 9 47.34 40.73 -15.47
CA LEU A 9 46.21 41.19 -14.67
C LEU A 9 45.71 40.06 -13.76
N PRO A 10 45.01 40.34 -12.65
CA PRO A 10 44.28 39.32 -11.92
C PRO A 10 43.09 38.84 -12.78
N ASP A 11 43.12 37.57 -13.18
CA ASP A 11 42.02 36.94 -13.92
C ASP A 11 40.83 36.64 -12.99
N GLN A 12 39.62 36.81 -13.50
CA GLN A 12 38.38 36.57 -12.74
C GLN A 12 37.74 35.23 -13.12
N SER A 13 37.03 34.66 -12.14
CA SER A 13 35.94 33.70 -12.38
C SER A 13 36.33 32.33 -12.97
N SER A 14 36.95 31.49 -12.15
CA SER A 14 36.67 30.04 -12.17
C SER A 14 35.61 29.69 -11.11
N ALA A 15 34.38 30.16 -11.32
CA ALA A 15 33.24 29.78 -10.50
C ALA A 15 32.97 28.27 -10.64
N THR A 16 33.49 27.47 -9.70
CA THR A 16 33.09 26.07 -9.56
C THR A 16 31.58 26.06 -9.30
N PRO A 17 30.75 25.43 -10.15
CA PRO A 17 29.33 25.30 -9.83
C PRO A 17 29.21 24.54 -8.51
N PRO A 18 28.32 24.94 -7.60
CA PRO A 18 28.16 24.22 -6.34
C PRO A 18 27.75 22.79 -6.69
N ILE A 19 28.64 21.83 -6.40
CA ILE A 19 28.27 20.43 -6.28
C ILE A 19 27.04 20.44 -5.37
N HIS A 20 25.91 19.94 -5.87
CA HIS A 20 24.67 19.92 -5.12
C HIS A 20 24.93 19.14 -3.82
N ALA A 21 25.18 19.88 -2.74
CA ALA A 21 25.44 19.29 -1.44
C ALA A 21 24.27 18.38 -1.13
N ASP A 22 24.56 17.11 -0.88
CA ASP A 22 23.54 16.13 -0.56
C ASP A 22 22.89 16.55 0.76
N ARG A 23 21.80 17.30 0.64
CA ARG A 23 21.02 17.84 1.77
C ARG A 23 20.21 16.76 2.48
N ARG A 24 20.52 15.48 2.26
CA ARG A 24 20.23 14.38 3.19
C ARG A 24 21.11 14.48 4.44
N GLY A 25 20.99 15.61 5.14
CA GLY A 25 21.26 15.64 6.58
C GLY A 25 20.36 14.61 7.23
N ALA A 26 20.96 13.66 7.95
CA ALA A 26 20.30 12.45 8.40
C ALA A 26 19.33 12.71 9.58
N GLU A 27 18.22 13.38 9.29
CA GLU A 27 17.00 13.14 10.07
C GLU A 27 16.70 11.64 10.02
N ARG A 28 16.44 11.03 11.18
CA ARG A 28 16.15 9.60 11.30
C ARG A 28 14.82 9.29 10.58
N GLN A 29 14.93 8.91 9.31
CA GLN A 29 13.82 8.35 8.54
C GLN A 29 13.60 6.92 9.00
N VAL A 30 12.48 6.68 9.69
CA VAL A 30 12.07 5.33 10.10
C VAL A 30 11.23 4.74 8.98
N ALA A 31 11.78 3.74 8.30
CA ALA A 31 11.03 2.90 7.38
C ALA A 31 9.94 2.14 8.14
N MET A 32 8.72 2.16 7.63
CA MET A 32 7.60 1.39 8.16
C MET A 32 6.63 1.08 7.02
N LEU A 33 5.76 0.10 7.20
CA LEU A 33 4.57 -0.07 6.38
C LEU A 33 3.35 0.03 7.29
N ARG A 34 2.90 1.28 7.53
CA ARG A 34 1.74 1.54 8.39
C ARG A 34 0.59 2.09 7.56
N LEU A 35 -0.54 1.40 7.64
CA LEU A 35 -1.78 1.79 7.01
C LEU A 35 -2.31 3.08 7.68
N ALA A 36 -2.59 4.10 6.88
CA ALA A 36 -3.02 5.42 7.32
C ALA A 36 -4.18 5.93 6.47
N LYS A 37 -5.08 6.73 7.06
CA LYS A 37 -6.09 7.47 6.30
C LYS A 37 -5.53 8.81 5.87
N ILE A 38 -5.58 9.14 4.58
CA ILE A 38 -5.29 10.47 4.07
C ILE A 38 -6.58 11.25 3.82
N LYS A 39 -6.62 12.52 4.21
CA LYS A 39 -7.65 13.49 3.84
C LYS A 39 -7.04 14.60 2.98
N SER A 40 -7.78 15.03 1.97
CA SER A 40 -7.38 16.08 1.04
C SER A 40 -8.60 16.87 0.60
N GLY A 41 -8.76 18.08 1.14
CA GLY A 41 -10.05 18.77 1.13
C GLY A 41 -11.14 17.90 1.76
N GLU A 42 -12.27 17.76 1.07
CA GLU A 42 -13.39 16.89 1.46
C GLU A 42 -13.17 15.39 1.14
N ARG A 43 -12.08 15.03 0.44
CA ARG A 43 -11.81 13.64 0.04
C ARG A 43 -11.07 12.88 1.13
N GLU A 44 -11.50 11.65 1.42
CA GLU A 44 -10.75 10.69 2.23
C GLU A 44 -10.28 9.50 1.37
N GLY A 45 -9.14 8.89 1.72
CA GLY A 45 -8.60 7.70 1.06
C GLY A 45 -7.58 6.96 1.92
N TRP A 46 -7.11 5.81 1.45
CA TRP A 46 -5.98 5.10 2.07
C TRP A 46 -4.63 5.68 1.64
N ALA A 47 -3.67 5.55 2.55
CA ALA A 47 -2.25 5.67 2.30
C ALA A 47 -1.49 4.55 3.03
N LEU A 48 -0.39 4.06 2.45
CA LEU A 48 0.68 3.42 3.22
C LEU A 48 1.73 4.45 3.56
N VAL A 49 2.02 4.65 4.84
CA VAL A 49 3.27 5.29 5.27
C VAL A 49 4.40 4.33 4.94
N LYS A 50 5.34 4.75 4.08
CA LYS A 50 6.61 4.06 3.75
C LYS A 50 7.75 4.47 4.67
N ASN A 51 7.82 5.76 5.01
CA ASN A 51 8.75 6.28 6.00
C ASN A 51 8.18 7.51 6.71
N LEU A 52 8.72 7.78 7.90
CA LEU A 52 8.41 8.96 8.71
C LEU A 52 9.72 9.53 9.26
N SER A 53 9.89 10.86 9.16
CA SER A 53 10.89 11.63 9.88
C SER A 53 10.21 12.74 10.69
N ILE A 54 11.04 13.53 11.39
CA ILE A 54 10.58 14.69 12.16
C ILE A 54 10.02 15.80 11.26
N SER A 55 10.51 15.96 10.03
CA SER A 55 10.08 17.01 9.07
C SER A 55 9.20 16.53 7.92
N GLY A 56 8.94 15.22 7.77
CA GLY A 56 8.08 14.73 6.69
C GLY A 56 7.76 13.24 6.73
N MET A 57 6.99 12.80 5.74
CA MET A 57 6.69 11.39 5.51
C MET A 57 6.61 11.10 4.00
N MET A 58 6.95 9.88 3.61
CA MET A 58 6.60 9.34 2.30
C MET A 58 5.37 8.45 2.43
N LEU A 59 4.35 8.77 1.65
CA LEU A 59 3.15 7.96 1.49
C LEU A 59 3.12 7.28 0.13
N VAL A 60 2.38 6.18 0.06
CA VAL A 60 1.86 5.61 -1.18
C VAL A 60 0.34 5.66 -1.13
N VAL A 61 -0.27 6.35 -2.11
CA VAL A 61 -1.72 6.52 -2.27
C VAL A 61 -2.14 6.06 -3.67
N HIS A 62 -3.43 5.82 -3.90
CA HIS A 62 -3.91 5.46 -5.24
C HIS A 62 -3.53 6.53 -6.29
N PRO A 63 -3.04 6.18 -7.50
CA PRO A 63 -2.60 7.15 -8.53
C PRO A 63 -3.66 8.19 -8.94
N GLU A 64 -4.95 7.83 -8.93
CA GLU A 64 -6.06 8.75 -9.21
C GLU A 64 -6.58 9.50 -7.97
N PHE A 65 -6.07 9.23 -6.76
CA PHE A 65 -6.45 10.00 -5.58
C PHE A 65 -5.99 11.44 -5.74
N ARG A 66 -6.92 12.39 -5.80
CA ARG A 66 -6.61 13.81 -6.02
C ARG A 66 -6.11 14.44 -4.73
N LEU A 67 -4.87 14.91 -4.79
CA LEU A 67 -4.17 15.59 -3.72
C LEU A 67 -4.23 17.09 -3.94
N GLU A 68 -4.70 17.79 -2.92
CA GLU A 68 -4.55 19.23 -2.72
C GLU A 68 -3.23 19.52 -2.02
N ARG A 69 -2.82 20.80 -1.99
CA ARG A 69 -1.55 21.21 -1.38
C ARG A 69 -1.45 20.80 0.09
N HIS A 70 -2.53 20.95 0.84
CA HIS A 70 -2.60 20.61 2.26
C HIS A 70 -3.34 19.28 2.44
N VAL A 71 -2.77 18.39 3.24
CA VAL A 71 -3.32 17.07 3.53
C VAL A 71 -3.24 16.78 5.03
N THR A 72 -4.14 15.92 5.50
CA THR A 72 -4.12 15.39 6.87
C THR A 72 -3.99 13.89 6.83
N VAL A 73 -3.05 13.32 7.57
CA VAL A 73 -2.75 11.89 7.56
C VAL A 73 -2.98 11.33 8.97
N LEU A 74 -3.86 10.35 9.09
CA LEU A 74 -4.23 9.72 10.36
C LEU A 74 -3.66 8.30 10.40
N LEU A 75 -2.61 8.10 11.20
CA LEU A 75 -2.07 6.76 11.49
C LEU A 75 -2.91 6.05 12.56
N SER A 76 -3.72 6.80 13.31
CA SER A 76 -4.79 6.33 14.20
C SER A 76 -5.90 7.37 14.25
N GLU A 77 -7.10 6.97 14.67
CA GLU A 77 -8.29 7.85 14.71
C GLU A 77 -8.05 9.18 15.44
N ASP A 78 -7.26 9.16 16.53
CA ASP A 78 -7.11 10.29 17.45
C ASP A 78 -5.89 11.22 17.18
N LYS A 79 -5.02 10.89 16.22
CA LYS A 79 -3.77 11.64 15.95
C LYS A 79 -3.62 12.03 14.47
N PRO A 80 -4.19 13.18 14.03
CA PRO A 80 -3.97 13.72 12.70
C PRO A 80 -2.60 14.40 12.57
N LEU A 81 -1.85 14.05 11.53
CA LEU A 81 -0.62 14.73 11.09
C LEU A 81 -0.94 15.63 9.90
N MET A 82 -0.79 16.93 10.06
CA MET A 82 -1.02 17.91 9.00
C MET A 82 0.28 18.20 8.25
N GLY A 83 0.22 18.27 6.92
CA GLY A 83 1.40 18.57 6.11
C GLY A 83 1.07 19.08 4.71
N GLU A 84 2.12 19.54 4.02
CA GLU A 84 2.07 20.00 2.64
C GLU A 84 2.63 18.94 1.69
N VAL A 85 1.90 18.65 0.62
CA VAL A 85 2.39 17.83 -0.50
C VAL A 85 3.51 18.59 -1.20
N ARG A 86 4.73 18.02 -1.17
CA ARG A 86 5.93 18.60 -1.81
C ARG A 86 6.15 18.06 -3.21
N TRP A 87 5.86 16.79 -3.41
CA TRP A 87 6.00 16.10 -4.69
C TRP A 87 5.05 14.91 -4.78
N ARG A 88 4.74 14.51 -6.01
CA ARG A 88 4.02 13.28 -6.35
C ARG A 88 4.72 12.62 -7.53
N GLN A 89 4.97 11.32 -7.42
CA GLN A 89 5.45 10.48 -8.51
C GLN A 89 4.58 9.23 -8.56
N GLN A 90 3.68 9.17 -9.56
CA GLN A 90 2.62 8.15 -9.66
C GLN A 90 1.79 8.06 -8.36
N SER A 91 1.94 6.96 -7.63
CA SER A 91 1.31 6.62 -6.36
C SER A 91 2.11 7.13 -5.14
N SER A 92 3.41 7.37 -5.28
CA SER A 92 4.27 7.88 -4.19
C SER A 92 4.09 9.40 -4.00
N VAL A 93 4.06 9.84 -2.74
CA VAL A 93 3.81 11.22 -2.34
C VAL A 93 4.74 11.61 -1.20
N GLY A 94 5.49 12.70 -1.37
CA GLY A 94 6.25 13.32 -0.29
C GLY A 94 5.44 14.40 0.41
N ILE A 95 5.26 14.27 1.72
CA ILE A 95 4.62 15.27 2.56
C ILE A 95 5.67 15.88 3.49
N HIS A 96 5.69 17.20 3.59
CA HIS A 96 6.48 17.94 4.57
C HIS A 96 5.59 18.43 5.71
N PHE A 97 6.05 18.31 6.94
CA PHE A 97 5.39 18.89 8.09
C PHE A 97 5.93 20.31 8.34
N PRO A 98 5.06 21.34 8.41
CA PRO A 98 5.50 22.70 8.71
C PRO A 98 5.99 22.88 10.16
N LYS A 99 5.82 21.86 11.00
CA LYS A 99 6.34 21.78 12.37
C LYS A 99 6.89 20.37 12.63
N PRO A 100 7.98 20.23 13.39
CA PRO A 100 8.49 18.94 13.88
C PRO A 100 7.40 18.04 14.50
N VAL A 101 7.40 16.75 14.15
CA VAL A 101 6.51 15.74 14.74
C VAL A 101 7.25 14.78 15.67
N ASP A 102 6.56 14.33 16.72
CA ASP A 102 7.05 13.31 17.65
C ASP A 102 7.00 11.91 17.02
N VAL A 103 8.05 11.56 16.26
CA VAL A 103 8.20 10.27 15.58
C VAL A 103 8.15 9.10 16.57
N GLU A 104 8.76 9.25 17.75
CA GLU A 104 8.86 8.18 18.75
C GLU A 104 7.51 7.89 19.42
N GLY A 105 6.74 8.94 19.81
CA GLY A 105 5.38 8.82 20.31
C GLY A 105 4.32 8.41 19.27
N ILE A 106 4.65 8.50 17.97
CA ILE A 106 3.87 7.93 16.86
C ILE A 106 4.17 6.44 16.68
N LEU A 107 5.46 6.06 16.75
CA LEU A 107 5.92 4.67 16.58
C LEU A 107 5.52 3.78 17.76
N SER A 108 5.82 4.21 18.98
CA SER A 108 5.52 3.50 20.25
C SER A 108 4.02 3.28 20.52
N GLY A 109 3.12 3.81 19.69
CA GLY A 109 1.69 3.56 19.79
C GLY A 109 1.04 4.13 21.06
N ALA A 110 1.66 5.14 21.68
CA ALA A 110 1.17 5.82 22.88
C ALA A 110 0.78 4.90 24.06
N SER A 111 1.54 3.82 24.26
CA SER A 111 1.42 3.00 25.47
C SER A 111 2.25 3.57 26.63
N GLU A 112 1.94 4.79 27.09
CA GLU A 112 2.32 5.19 28.46
C GLU A 112 1.38 6.23 29.11
N LYS A 113 0.62 5.75 30.10
CA LYS A 113 0.05 6.45 31.27
C LYS A 113 -0.74 7.76 31.03
N LYS A 114 -2.08 7.64 31.06
CA LYS A 114 -2.97 8.11 32.18
C LYS A 114 -4.46 8.20 31.78
N ASN A 115 -4.80 7.96 30.52
CA ASN A 115 -6.18 7.70 30.08
C ASN A 115 -6.21 6.50 29.11
N ARG A 116 -7.26 5.67 29.12
CA ARG A 116 -7.35 4.42 28.32
C ARG A 116 -7.68 4.70 26.85
N LEU A 117 -6.85 5.50 26.18
CA LEU A 117 -6.95 5.74 24.75
C LEU A 117 -6.42 4.51 23.99
N ILE A 118 -7.31 3.56 23.70
CA ILE A 118 -6.97 2.34 22.96
C ILE A 118 -6.58 2.74 21.54
N TRP A 119 -5.32 2.53 21.16
CA TRP A 119 -4.83 2.84 19.82
C TRP A 119 -5.60 2.04 18.76
N ARG A 120 -6.55 2.69 18.07
CA ARG A 120 -7.32 2.07 16.99
C ARG A 120 -6.64 2.32 15.65
N ALA A 121 -6.37 1.23 14.94
CA ALA A 121 -5.98 1.28 13.53
C ALA A 121 -7.07 2.03 12.74
N PRO A 122 -6.71 2.88 11.75
CA PRO A 122 -7.71 3.62 11.00
C PRO A 122 -8.69 2.67 10.31
N ARG A 123 -9.96 3.08 10.25
CA ARG A 123 -10.99 2.48 9.40
C ARG A 123 -11.13 3.32 8.13
N ILE A 124 -11.25 2.69 6.97
CA ILE A 124 -11.67 3.40 5.75
C ILE A 124 -13.09 3.06 5.36
N GLN A 125 -13.81 4.14 5.11
CA GLN A 125 -15.15 4.15 4.54
C GLN A 125 -15.10 3.74 3.08
N MET A 126 -15.97 2.83 2.68
CA MET A 126 -16.13 2.36 1.31
C MET A 126 -17.58 1.90 1.07
N ARG A 127 -17.86 1.43 -0.14
CA ARG A 127 -19.06 0.65 -0.44
C ARG A 127 -18.64 -0.55 -1.29
N HIS A 128 -18.59 -1.74 -0.70
CA HIS A 128 -18.22 -2.97 -1.40
C HIS A 128 -19.24 -4.07 -1.12
N PRO A 129 -19.83 -4.72 -2.15
CA PRO A 129 -20.78 -5.81 -1.93
C PRO A 129 -20.07 -7.04 -1.36
N ILE A 130 -20.69 -7.69 -0.39
CA ILE A 130 -20.22 -8.92 0.26
C ILE A 130 -21.38 -9.86 0.54
N VAL A 131 -21.07 -11.12 0.87
CA VAL A 131 -22.06 -12.09 1.36
C VAL A 131 -21.70 -12.48 2.79
N LEU A 132 -22.65 -12.32 3.70
CA LEU A 132 -22.58 -12.82 5.08
C LEU A 132 -23.26 -14.18 5.16
N HIS A 133 -22.64 -15.12 5.85
CA HIS A 133 -23.13 -16.48 6.05
C HIS A 133 -23.44 -16.68 7.54
N THR A 134 -24.66 -17.12 7.85
CA THR A 134 -25.11 -17.46 9.21
C THR A 134 -25.74 -18.85 9.19
N GLY A 135 -24.92 -19.88 9.46
CA GLY A 135 -25.30 -21.26 9.16
C GLY A 135 -25.55 -21.45 7.67
N SER A 136 -26.73 -21.96 7.30
CA SER A 136 -27.14 -22.15 5.90
C SER A 136 -27.63 -20.88 5.19
N LYS A 137 -27.93 -19.79 5.92
CA LYS A 137 -28.48 -18.56 5.31
C LYS A 137 -27.37 -17.66 4.78
N LYS A 138 -27.50 -17.27 3.51
CA LYS A 138 -26.70 -16.23 2.86
C LYS A 138 -27.44 -14.89 2.89
N VAL A 139 -26.73 -13.82 3.22
CA VAL A 139 -27.26 -12.46 3.36
C VAL A 139 -26.39 -11.50 2.57
N ALA A 140 -26.97 -10.80 1.60
CA ALA A 140 -26.27 -9.73 0.89
C ALA A 140 -26.08 -8.52 1.83
N ALA A 141 -24.89 -7.92 1.79
CA ALA A 141 -24.54 -6.74 2.56
C ALA A 141 -23.53 -5.88 1.81
N TYR A 142 -23.29 -4.66 2.29
CA TYR A 142 -22.21 -3.80 1.81
C TYR A 142 -21.25 -3.46 2.95
N ILE A 143 -19.94 -3.60 2.74
CA ILE A 143 -18.95 -3.00 3.66
C ILE A 143 -19.16 -1.48 3.65
N CYS A 144 -19.44 -0.91 4.83
CA CYS A 144 -19.38 0.52 5.12
C CYS A 144 -17.96 0.95 5.43
N ASP A 145 -17.25 0.19 6.29
CA ASP A 145 -15.84 0.42 6.56
C ASP A 145 -15.08 -0.85 6.96
N ILE A 146 -13.76 -0.82 6.78
CA ILE A 146 -12.86 -1.94 7.08
C ILE A 146 -11.58 -1.45 7.76
N SER A 147 -11.06 -2.32 8.62
CA SER A 147 -9.76 -2.24 9.30
C SER A 147 -9.18 -3.65 9.46
N PRO A 148 -7.89 -3.83 9.76
CA PRO A 148 -7.30 -5.14 10.02
C PRO A 148 -7.97 -5.98 11.12
N THR A 149 -8.77 -5.38 12.01
CA THR A 149 -9.38 -6.06 13.16
C THR A 149 -10.90 -6.22 13.07
N GLY A 150 -11.52 -5.72 12.00
CA GLY A 150 -12.98 -5.64 11.95
C GLY A 150 -13.50 -4.68 10.89
N LEU A 151 -14.79 -4.79 10.61
CA LEU A 151 -15.49 -4.07 9.57
C LEU A 151 -16.91 -3.69 10.03
N CYS A 152 -17.45 -2.63 9.44
CA CYS A 152 -18.86 -2.26 9.56
C CYS A 152 -19.56 -2.62 8.25
N VAL A 153 -20.75 -3.20 8.32
CA VAL A 153 -21.56 -3.56 7.15
C VAL A 153 -22.94 -2.91 7.20
N GLU A 154 -23.52 -2.66 6.03
CA GLU A 154 -24.92 -2.26 5.83
C GLU A 154 -25.72 -3.47 5.35
N THR A 155 -26.80 -3.81 6.08
CA THR A 155 -27.74 -4.88 5.72
C THR A 155 -29.08 -4.70 6.43
N HIS A 156 -30.14 -5.30 5.90
CA HIS A 156 -31.47 -5.29 6.51
C HIS A 156 -31.69 -6.49 7.47
N GLU A 157 -30.76 -7.45 7.51
CA GLU A 157 -30.83 -8.58 8.43
C GLU A 157 -30.49 -8.15 9.86
N HIS A 158 -31.20 -8.70 10.85
CA HIS A 158 -30.90 -8.50 12.26
C HIS A 158 -30.07 -9.67 12.81
N PHE A 159 -28.93 -9.37 13.46
CA PHE A 159 -28.09 -10.36 14.11
C PHE A 159 -27.96 -10.11 15.62
N GLU A 160 -27.92 -11.18 16.39
CA GLU A 160 -27.63 -11.12 17.83
C GLU A 160 -26.16 -10.75 18.08
N GLN A 161 -25.91 -10.03 19.18
CA GLN A 161 -24.55 -9.74 19.62
C GLN A 161 -23.81 -11.03 19.97
N GLY A 162 -22.55 -11.14 19.54
CA GLY A 162 -21.74 -12.35 19.68
C GLY A 162 -21.98 -13.41 18.61
N ARG A 163 -22.95 -13.23 17.70
CA ARG A 163 -23.19 -14.17 16.59
C ARG A 163 -21.94 -14.31 15.73
N LYS A 164 -21.46 -15.55 15.56
CA LYS A 164 -20.42 -15.90 14.59
C LYS A 164 -20.98 -15.79 13.17
N LEU A 165 -20.26 -15.09 12.31
CA LEU A 165 -20.54 -14.91 10.89
C LEU A 165 -19.31 -15.30 10.09
N THR A 166 -19.54 -15.92 8.94
CA THR A 166 -18.53 -16.12 7.91
C THR A 166 -18.81 -15.12 6.77
N LEU A 167 -17.78 -14.54 6.18
CA LEU A 167 -17.89 -13.41 5.26
C LEU A 167 -17.12 -13.69 3.98
N THR A 168 -17.85 -13.88 2.88
CA THR A 168 -17.26 -13.95 1.54
C THR A 168 -17.09 -12.53 1.02
N VAL A 169 -15.83 -12.08 0.92
CA VAL A 169 -15.45 -10.77 0.39
C VAL A 169 -14.78 -11.00 -0.98
N PRO A 170 -15.32 -10.45 -2.09
CA PRO A 170 -14.75 -10.68 -3.42
C PRO A 170 -13.26 -10.31 -3.54
N ASN A 171 -12.45 -11.26 -4.02
CA ASN A 171 -10.98 -11.18 -4.16
C ASN A 171 -10.20 -11.10 -2.83
N LEU A 172 -10.79 -11.60 -1.75
CA LEU A 172 -10.13 -11.83 -0.47
C LEU A 172 -10.55 -13.21 0.04
N ASP A 173 -9.73 -13.82 0.88
CA ASP A 173 -10.06 -15.10 1.50
C ASP A 173 -11.27 -14.98 2.45
N GLU A 174 -11.87 -16.13 2.76
CA GLU A 174 -13.06 -16.19 3.58
C GLU A 174 -12.78 -15.71 5.00
N LEU A 175 -13.35 -14.55 5.37
CA LEU A 175 -13.13 -13.98 6.69
C LEU A 175 -14.13 -14.55 7.68
N VAL A 176 -13.69 -14.72 8.91
CA VAL A 176 -14.56 -15.14 10.02
C VAL A 176 -14.61 -14.03 11.07
N GLY A 177 -15.79 -13.78 11.63
CA GLY A 177 -15.96 -12.70 12.60
C GLY A 177 -17.18 -12.87 13.50
N TYR A 178 -17.31 -11.94 14.44
CA TYR A 178 -18.33 -11.93 15.48
C TYR A 178 -19.03 -10.57 15.52
N VAL A 179 -20.36 -10.58 15.57
CA VAL A 179 -21.16 -9.36 15.73
C VAL A 179 -20.84 -8.71 17.09
N ARG A 180 -20.46 -7.43 17.07
CA ARG A 180 -20.13 -6.65 18.27
C ARG A 180 -21.22 -5.65 18.65
N TRP A 181 -21.93 -5.12 17.67
CA TRP A 181 -23.07 -4.23 17.82
C TRP A 181 -23.87 -4.20 16.52
N GLN A 182 -25.16 -3.86 16.61
CA GLN A 182 -25.98 -3.51 15.46
C GLN A 182 -26.84 -2.30 15.83
N THR A 183 -26.93 -1.34 14.91
CA THR A 183 -27.69 -0.09 15.08
C THR A 183 -28.39 0.24 13.76
N GLY A 184 -29.70 -0.02 13.71
CA GLY A 184 -30.46 0.02 12.45
C GLY A 184 -29.88 -0.97 11.43
N ALA A 185 -29.62 -0.49 10.22
CA ALA A 185 -29.03 -1.29 9.14
C ALA A 185 -27.50 -1.48 9.27
N ARG A 186 -26.83 -0.88 10.25
CA ARG A 186 -25.36 -1.00 10.41
C ARG A 186 -24.99 -2.06 11.45
N THR A 187 -24.15 -3.00 11.06
CA THR A 187 -23.64 -4.07 11.93
C THR A 187 -22.12 -4.00 12.03
N GLY A 188 -21.59 -3.86 13.24
CA GLY A 188 -20.15 -3.89 13.50
C GLY A 188 -19.67 -5.30 13.80
N ILE A 189 -18.69 -5.78 13.04
CA ILE A 189 -18.14 -7.13 13.12
C ILE A 189 -16.65 -7.02 13.48
N SER A 190 -16.22 -7.74 14.51
CA SER A 190 -14.80 -7.97 14.80
C SER A 190 -14.35 -9.26 14.12
N LEU A 191 -13.21 -9.26 13.45
CA LEU A 191 -12.67 -10.49 12.86
C LEU A 191 -12.13 -11.43 13.95
N GLU A 192 -12.21 -12.73 13.71
CA GLU A 192 -11.66 -13.79 14.56
C GLU A 192 -10.12 -13.75 14.54
N SER A 193 -9.55 -13.61 13.34
CA SER A 193 -8.13 -13.35 13.11
C SER A 193 -7.95 -11.93 12.57
N ARG A 194 -6.82 -11.29 12.89
CA ARG A 194 -6.44 -10.02 12.24
C ARG A 194 -6.16 -10.29 10.76
N LEU A 195 -6.79 -9.52 9.88
CA LEU A 195 -6.50 -9.51 8.46
C LEU A 195 -5.07 -8.97 8.23
N PRO A 196 -4.18 -9.72 7.54
CA PRO A 196 -2.84 -9.25 7.19
C PRO A 196 -2.88 -7.95 6.38
N ILE A 197 -1.87 -7.10 6.59
CA ILE A 197 -1.86 -5.74 6.01
C ILE A 197 -1.59 -5.80 4.51
N ASP A 198 -0.73 -6.71 4.09
CA ASP A 198 -0.39 -7.07 2.72
C ASP A 198 -1.61 -7.62 1.93
N GLU A 199 -2.34 -8.59 2.48
CA GLU A 199 -3.62 -9.06 1.90
C GLU A 199 -4.63 -7.93 1.75
N LEU A 200 -4.86 -7.15 2.81
CA LEU A 200 -5.75 -5.99 2.79
C LEU A 200 -5.33 -4.98 1.72
N MET A 201 -4.02 -4.72 1.56
CA MET A 201 -3.50 -3.80 0.55
C MET A 201 -3.62 -4.33 -0.89
N CYS A 202 -3.40 -5.63 -1.10
CA CYS A 202 -3.60 -6.27 -2.38
C CYS A 202 -5.08 -6.16 -2.81
N TRP A 203 -5.99 -6.56 -1.92
CA TRP A 203 -7.43 -6.49 -2.15
C TRP A 203 -7.94 -5.04 -2.36
N LEU A 204 -7.47 -4.08 -1.55
CA LEU A 204 -7.80 -2.66 -1.73
C LEU A 204 -7.37 -2.14 -3.11
N SER A 205 -6.21 -2.59 -3.61
CA SER A 205 -5.72 -2.22 -4.94
C SER A 205 -6.67 -2.72 -6.03
N ILE A 206 -7.05 -4.00 -5.99
CA ILE A 206 -8.03 -4.61 -6.91
C ILE A 206 -9.39 -3.88 -6.83
N HIS A 207 -9.85 -3.57 -5.62
CA HIS A 207 -11.10 -2.84 -5.38
C HIS A 207 -11.10 -1.47 -6.06
N TYR A 208 -10.02 -0.69 -5.93
CA TYR A 208 -9.93 0.62 -6.57
C TYR A 208 -9.78 0.53 -8.09
N GLU A 209 -9.02 -0.44 -8.62
CA GLU A 209 -8.92 -0.64 -10.07
C GLU A 209 -10.28 -0.96 -10.70
N ALA A 210 -11.09 -1.82 -10.07
CA ALA A 210 -12.44 -2.16 -10.55
C ALA A 210 -13.39 -0.94 -10.55
N GLN A 211 -13.29 -0.03 -9.57
CA GLN A 211 -14.07 1.21 -9.58
C GLN A 211 -13.61 2.21 -10.67
N MET A 212 -12.35 2.14 -11.09
CA MET A 212 -11.80 3.00 -12.13
C MET A 212 -12.12 2.48 -13.53
N THR A 213 -12.02 1.16 -13.79
CA THR A 213 -12.36 0.57 -15.10
C THR A 213 -13.82 0.80 -15.49
N GLY A 214 -14.75 0.75 -14.52
CA GLY A 214 -16.17 1.12 -14.73
C GLY A 214 -16.42 2.59 -15.12
N LYS A 215 -15.42 3.47 -15.02
CA LYS A 215 -15.44 4.87 -15.51
C LYS A 215 -14.47 5.15 -16.67
N ALA A 216 -13.51 4.27 -16.92
CA ALA A 216 -12.36 4.53 -17.79
C ALA A 216 -12.47 3.94 -19.21
N ASP A 217 -13.62 3.39 -19.60
CA ASP A 217 -13.89 2.82 -20.93
C ASP A 217 -13.99 3.86 -22.08
N LYS A 218 -13.11 4.87 -22.06
CA LYS A 218 -12.99 5.89 -23.13
C LYS A 218 -11.57 6.22 -23.58
N ARG A 219 -10.47 5.76 -22.95
CA ARG A 219 -9.10 6.09 -23.42
C ARG A 219 -8.06 4.95 -23.36
N ARG A 220 -8.04 4.19 -24.47
CA ARG A 220 -6.90 3.54 -25.17
C ARG A 220 -5.67 2.99 -24.38
N LYS A 221 -5.54 1.66 -24.47
CA LYS A 221 -4.35 0.83 -24.84
C LYS A 221 -2.99 1.52 -25.08
N SER A 222 -1.92 0.90 -24.54
CA SER A 222 -0.72 0.48 -25.30
C SER A 222 0.12 -0.59 -24.56
N HIS A 223 0.78 -1.48 -25.31
CA HIS A 223 1.62 -2.60 -24.85
C HIS A 223 3.07 -2.18 -24.52
N GLN A 224 3.79 -3.03 -23.78
CA GLN A 224 5.16 -3.41 -24.19
C GLN A 224 5.52 -4.83 -23.74
N VAL A 225 6.37 -5.50 -24.52
CA VAL A 225 6.83 -6.89 -24.35
C VAL A 225 8.36 -6.87 -24.31
N LEU A 226 8.98 -7.69 -23.46
CA LEU A 226 10.43 -7.93 -23.43
C LEU A 226 10.73 -9.44 -23.37
N THR A 227 11.80 -9.85 -24.04
CA THR A 227 12.14 -11.25 -24.36
C THR A 227 13.28 -11.82 -23.49
N ALA A 228 13.42 -13.15 -23.52
CA ALA A 228 14.28 -13.97 -22.65
C ALA A 228 15.80 -13.88 -22.94
N PRO A 229 16.66 -14.57 -22.17
CA PRO A 229 16.87 -16.01 -22.40
C PRO A 229 16.62 -16.89 -21.16
N ALA A 230 16.65 -18.21 -21.33
CA ALA A 230 16.29 -19.20 -20.32
C ALA A 230 17.37 -20.27 -20.11
N ALA A 231 17.50 -20.75 -18.87
CA ALA A 231 17.77 -22.16 -18.49
C ALA A 231 18.04 -22.28 -16.98
N ASP A 232 17.00 -22.42 -16.14
CA ASP A 232 16.94 -23.40 -15.01
C ASP A 232 15.58 -23.36 -14.24
N ALA A 233 14.47 -23.08 -14.92
CA ALA A 233 13.22 -22.61 -14.28
C ALA A 233 12.00 -23.50 -14.59
N ALA A 234 12.18 -24.82 -14.64
CA ALA A 234 11.16 -25.78 -15.10
C ALA A 234 10.54 -26.66 -13.99
N ALA A 235 10.74 -26.30 -12.71
CA ALA A 235 10.15 -26.99 -11.57
C ALA A 235 8.99 -26.18 -10.97
N CYS A 236 7.87 -26.85 -10.67
CA CYS A 236 6.75 -26.26 -9.98
C CYS A 236 7.18 -25.84 -8.54
N PRO A 237 7.13 -24.56 -8.15
CA PRO A 237 7.37 -24.10 -6.78
C PRO A 237 6.58 -24.86 -5.72
N ASP A 238 7.19 -24.94 -4.53
CA ASP A 238 6.44 -25.02 -3.28
C ASP A 238 5.81 -23.65 -2.91
N ALA A 239 6.46 -22.53 -3.26
CA ALA A 239 5.95 -21.18 -3.04
C ALA A 239 6.55 -20.11 -3.98
N TYR A 240 5.78 -19.04 -4.23
CA TYR A 240 6.17 -17.83 -4.95
C TYR A 240 6.40 -16.67 -3.98
N HIS A 241 7.63 -16.19 -3.85
CA HIS A 241 7.97 -15.06 -2.98
C HIS A 241 7.90 -13.77 -3.80
N VAL A 242 6.93 -12.89 -3.55
CA VAL A 242 6.86 -11.59 -4.21
C VAL A 242 7.73 -10.61 -3.43
N VAL A 243 8.67 -9.94 -4.12
CA VAL A 243 9.63 -9.02 -3.53
C VAL A 243 9.57 -7.69 -4.27
N GLY A 244 9.30 -6.61 -3.54
CA GLY A 244 9.35 -5.25 -4.05
C GLY A 244 10.71 -4.62 -3.76
N TYR A 245 11.21 -3.78 -4.66
CA TYR A 245 12.43 -3.02 -4.48
C TYR A 245 12.10 -1.52 -4.33
N ASP A 246 12.70 -0.88 -3.33
CA ASP A 246 12.61 0.59 -3.21
C ASP A 246 13.51 1.31 -4.24
N ASP A 247 13.45 2.64 -4.24
CA ASP A 247 14.25 3.53 -5.09
C ASP A 247 15.76 3.48 -4.82
N LEU A 248 16.17 2.76 -3.76
CA LEU A 248 17.56 2.47 -3.41
C LEU A 248 17.95 1.01 -3.74
N GLY A 249 17.07 0.26 -4.40
CA GLY A 249 17.27 -1.15 -4.76
C GLY A 249 17.22 -2.13 -3.59
N ARG A 250 16.65 -1.74 -2.43
CA ARG A 250 16.53 -2.63 -1.28
C ARG A 250 15.35 -3.56 -1.44
N ALA A 251 15.59 -4.86 -1.27
CA ALA A 251 14.55 -5.89 -1.27
C ALA A 251 13.65 -5.75 -0.04
N ILE A 252 12.34 -5.70 -0.29
CA ILE A 252 11.26 -5.67 0.70
C ILE A 252 10.35 -6.86 0.40
N PRO A 253 10.27 -7.87 1.28
CA PRO A 253 9.32 -8.97 1.13
C PRO A 253 7.88 -8.42 1.09
N VAL A 254 7.11 -8.80 0.08
CA VAL A 254 5.73 -8.35 -0.11
C VAL A 254 4.74 -9.45 0.31
N ALA A 255 4.93 -10.66 -0.21
CA ALA A 255 4.07 -11.80 0.08
C ALA A 255 4.80 -13.13 -0.22
N VAL A 256 4.31 -14.23 0.36
CA VAL A 256 4.66 -15.59 -0.04
C VAL A 256 3.35 -16.29 -0.39
N LEU A 257 3.23 -16.80 -1.62
CA LEU A 257 1.97 -17.20 -2.21
C LEU A 257 2.09 -18.60 -2.83
N GLU A 258 1.07 -19.43 -2.69
CA GLU A 258 1.08 -20.83 -3.15
C GLU A 258 0.66 -20.98 -4.64
N SER A 259 0.23 -19.90 -5.30
CA SER A 259 -0.25 -19.91 -6.70
C SER A 259 0.40 -18.80 -7.54
N ALA A 260 0.75 -19.15 -8.78
CA ALA A 260 1.24 -18.25 -9.81
C ALA A 260 0.22 -17.17 -10.16
N LYS A 261 -1.08 -17.52 -10.17
CA LYS A 261 -2.17 -16.56 -10.40
C LYS A 261 -2.17 -15.47 -9.33
N LEU A 262 -2.01 -15.83 -8.06
CA LEU A 262 -1.92 -14.88 -6.95
C LEU A 262 -0.62 -14.07 -7.04
N ALA A 263 0.52 -14.72 -7.30
CA ALA A 263 1.82 -14.05 -7.43
C ALA A 263 1.84 -12.99 -8.55
N LEU A 264 1.32 -13.32 -9.74
CA LEU A 264 1.20 -12.39 -10.86
C LEU A 264 0.24 -11.23 -10.57
N THR A 265 -0.85 -11.49 -9.83
CA THR A 265 -1.81 -10.45 -9.41
C THR A 265 -1.18 -9.51 -8.37
N CYS A 266 -0.44 -10.07 -7.41
CA CYS A 266 0.31 -9.32 -6.41
C CYS A 266 1.40 -8.45 -7.07
N VAL A 267 2.15 -8.98 -8.04
CA VAL A 267 3.11 -8.20 -8.84
C VAL A 267 2.41 -7.04 -9.55
N ALA A 268 1.28 -7.28 -10.23
CA ALA A 268 0.56 -6.22 -10.94
C ALA A 268 0.06 -5.11 -10.00
N ALA A 269 -0.50 -5.48 -8.84
CA ALA A 269 -0.93 -4.53 -7.81
C ALA A 269 0.26 -3.75 -7.22
N CYS A 270 1.40 -4.41 -7.04
CA CYS A 270 2.59 -3.84 -6.43
C CYS A 270 3.51 -3.08 -7.40
N ALA A 271 3.35 -3.26 -8.72
CA ALA A 271 4.18 -2.63 -9.76
C ALA A 271 4.13 -1.09 -9.79
N ARG A 272 3.18 -0.48 -9.06
CA ARG A 272 3.09 0.97 -8.85
C ARG A 272 3.49 1.41 -7.43
N LEU A 273 3.76 0.46 -6.54
CA LEU A 273 4.12 0.69 -5.14
C LEU A 273 5.64 0.63 -4.93
N PHE A 274 6.37 -0.06 -5.82
CA PHE A 274 7.82 -0.27 -5.80
C PHE A 274 8.45 0.19 -7.11
N ASP A 275 9.76 0.48 -7.10
CA ASP A 275 10.50 0.83 -8.32
C ASP A 275 10.58 -0.39 -9.27
N ARG A 276 10.73 -1.58 -8.66
CA ARG A 276 10.68 -2.88 -9.32
C ARG A 276 9.96 -3.87 -8.44
N VAL A 277 9.26 -4.83 -9.02
CA VAL A 277 8.73 -6.02 -8.30
C VAL A 277 9.19 -7.27 -9.02
N ALA A 278 9.66 -8.24 -8.26
CA ALA A 278 10.11 -9.55 -8.71
C ALA A 278 9.27 -10.66 -8.04
N ILE A 279 9.34 -11.85 -8.63
CA ILE A 279 8.91 -13.10 -8.00
C ILE A 279 10.17 -13.94 -7.85
N THR A 280 10.45 -14.47 -6.66
CA THR A 280 11.58 -15.36 -6.40
C THR A 280 11.11 -16.71 -5.87
N ASN A 281 11.98 -17.71 -5.97
CA ASN A 281 11.85 -18.93 -5.16
C ASN A 281 12.28 -18.68 -3.70
N SER A 282 12.16 -19.72 -2.87
CA SER A 282 12.57 -19.71 -1.46
C SER A 282 14.06 -19.48 -1.23
N SER A 283 14.91 -19.78 -2.22
CA SER A 283 16.35 -19.48 -2.22
C SER A 283 16.67 -18.04 -2.68
N GLY A 284 15.67 -17.20 -2.95
CA GLY A 284 15.84 -15.82 -3.42
C GLY A 284 16.22 -15.67 -4.89
N VAL A 285 16.17 -16.74 -5.69
CA VAL A 285 16.42 -16.70 -7.14
C VAL A 285 15.17 -16.19 -7.85
N GLU A 286 15.33 -15.13 -8.64
CA GLU A 286 14.22 -14.49 -9.37
C GLU A 286 13.75 -15.34 -10.57
N TRP A 287 12.43 -15.45 -10.71
CA TRP A 287 11.77 -16.07 -11.85
C TRP A 287 11.28 -15.04 -12.87
N PRO A 288 11.66 -15.19 -14.15
CA PRO A 288 11.07 -14.43 -15.24
C PRO A 288 9.54 -14.56 -15.25
N LEU A 289 8.82 -13.45 -15.46
CA LEU A 289 7.35 -13.47 -15.47
C LEU A 289 6.76 -14.46 -16.49
N ILE A 290 7.45 -14.74 -17.59
CA ILE A 290 7.05 -15.75 -18.59
C ILE A 290 6.99 -17.17 -18.01
N VAL A 291 7.89 -17.53 -17.09
CA VAL A 291 7.88 -18.82 -16.39
C VAL A 291 6.68 -18.89 -15.44
N VAL A 292 6.45 -17.84 -14.65
CA VAL A 292 5.29 -17.80 -13.74
C VAL A 292 3.96 -17.80 -14.51
N MET A 293 3.92 -17.21 -15.71
CA MET A 293 2.76 -17.32 -16.61
C MET A 293 2.54 -18.74 -17.16
N GLN A 294 3.61 -19.52 -17.37
CA GLN A 294 3.51 -20.94 -17.71
C GLN A 294 2.93 -21.73 -16.54
N HIS A 295 3.46 -21.56 -15.32
CA HIS A 295 2.92 -22.24 -14.14
C HIS A 295 1.44 -21.91 -13.89
N ARG A 296 1.02 -20.64 -14.06
CA ARG A 296 -0.40 -20.25 -14.02
C ARG A 296 -1.25 -21.00 -15.05
N THR A 297 -0.70 -21.29 -16.22
CA THR A 297 -1.40 -22.03 -17.27
C THR A 297 -1.55 -23.51 -16.90
N GLU A 298 -0.54 -24.08 -16.24
CA GLU A 298 -0.59 -25.44 -15.70
C GLU A 298 -1.56 -25.57 -14.52
N GLU A 299 -1.60 -24.60 -13.60
CA GLU A 299 -2.62 -24.50 -12.53
C GLU A 299 -4.04 -24.59 -13.12
N LEU A 300 -4.34 -23.77 -14.14
CA LEU A 300 -5.63 -23.76 -14.84
C LEU A 300 -5.98 -25.04 -15.62
N VAL A 301 -5.00 -25.91 -15.86
CA VAL A 301 -5.22 -27.25 -16.47
C VAL A 301 -5.43 -28.31 -15.39
N ARG A 302 -4.82 -28.18 -14.21
CA ARG A 302 -5.06 -29.07 -13.05
C ARG A 302 -6.40 -28.80 -12.35
N GLU A 303 -6.94 -27.59 -12.47
CA GLU A 303 -8.26 -27.20 -11.95
C GLU A 303 -9.47 -27.67 -12.83
N ARG A 304 -9.24 -28.49 -13.86
CA ARG A 304 -10.24 -28.96 -14.83
C ARG A 304 -10.41 -30.47 -14.86
#